data_AF-A0A2D0RGJ6-F1
#
_entry.id   AF-A0A2D0RGJ6-F1
#
_cell.length_a   1.000
_cell.length_b   1.000
_cell.length_c   1.000
_cell.angle_alpha   90.00
_cell.angle_beta   90.00
_cell.angle_gamma   90.00
#
_symmetry.space_group_name_H-M   'P 1'
#
loop_
_entity.id
_entity.type
_entity.pdbx_description
1 polymer ?
#
loop_
_entity_poly.entity_id
_entity_poly.type
_entity_poly.pdbx_seq_one_letter_code
_entity_poly.pdbx_strand_id
1 'polypeptide(L)'
;MFVYIKHGDNEQFLVNTNCSIICLLQYVRSKLKLTDTDLVDLCDERGALLSLSGHRQGYASQILTPRKTYIICTINRSSEGAYVSITPHVANLDSVLQGVLQSGVVSLEQTRRKNLHALGGRKTAVQTPAQKQPVRLHNPASK
;
A
#
# COMPACT_ATOMS: atom_id res chain seq x y z
N MET A 1 -6.54 4.04 -22.81
CA MET A 1 -5.19 3.49 -22.60
C MET A 1 -5.32 2.20 -21.79
N PHE A 2 -4.51 1.17 -22.03
CA PHE A 2 -4.69 -0.11 -21.34
C PHE A 2 -3.37 -0.76 -20.89
N VAL A 3 -3.48 -1.73 -19.99
CA VAL A 3 -2.39 -2.66 -19.60
C VAL A 3 -2.89 -4.10 -19.66
N TYR A 4 -1.96 -5.04 -19.66
CA TYR A 4 -2.22 -6.46 -19.52
C TYR A 4 -2.06 -6.88 -18.08
N ILE A 5 -3.00 -7.68 -17.59
CA ILE A 5 -2.92 -8.31 -16.29
C ILE A 5 -2.82 -9.81 -16.50
N LYS A 6 -1.65 -10.38 -16.20
CA LYS A 6 -1.37 -11.82 -16.32
C LYS A 6 -1.84 -12.56 -15.07
N HIS A 7 -2.49 -13.70 -15.27
CA HIS A 7 -2.92 -14.60 -14.19
C HIS A 7 -3.01 -16.05 -14.69
N GLY A 8 -3.28 -16.98 -13.76
CA GLY A 8 -3.56 -18.38 -14.10
C GLY A 8 -2.49 -19.01 -15.00
N ASP A 9 -2.88 -20.00 -15.80
CA ASP A 9 -1.98 -20.60 -16.79
C ASP A 9 -1.95 -19.81 -18.09
N ASN A 10 -1.03 -18.86 -18.17
CA ASN A 10 -0.84 -17.96 -19.31
C ASN A 10 -2.09 -17.17 -19.73
N GLU A 11 -3.05 -17.00 -18.81
CA GLU A 11 -4.22 -16.17 -19.03
C GLU A 11 -3.87 -14.70 -18.82
N GLN A 12 -4.61 -13.83 -19.51
CA GLN A 12 -4.50 -12.40 -19.31
C GLN A 12 -5.80 -11.67 -19.68
N PHE A 13 -6.02 -10.52 -19.06
CA PHE A 13 -7.08 -9.61 -19.46
C PHE A 13 -6.58 -8.17 -19.52
N LEU A 14 -7.33 -7.36 -20.28
CA LEU A 14 -7.06 -5.93 -20.42
C LEU A 14 -7.73 -5.14 -19.31
N VAL A 15 -7.02 -4.11 -18.84
CA VAL A 15 -7.56 -3.11 -17.91
C VAL A 15 -7.37 -1.71 -18.50
N ASN A 16 -8.45 -0.93 -18.50
CA ASN A 16 -8.39 0.49 -18.85
C ASN A 16 -7.72 1.28 -17.73
N THR A 17 -6.66 2.02 -18.03
CA THR A 17 -5.93 2.83 -17.04
C THR A 17 -6.52 4.23 -16.82
N ASN A 18 -7.53 4.62 -17.60
CA ASN A 18 -8.26 5.89 -17.42
C ASN A 18 -9.32 5.82 -16.29
N CYS A 19 -9.21 4.86 -15.38
CA CYS A 19 -10.07 4.73 -14.20
C CYS A 19 -9.29 5.04 -12.92
N SER A 20 -10.02 5.25 -11.82
CA SER A 20 -9.40 5.35 -10.51
C SER A 20 -8.81 4.00 -10.08
N ILE A 21 -7.78 4.04 -9.25
CA ILE A 21 -7.12 2.83 -8.75
C ILE A 21 -8.09 1.97 -7.93
N ILE A 22 -9.03 2.58 -7.20
CA ILE A 22 -10.08 1.82 -6.51
C ILE A 22 -10.94 1.01 -7.47
N CYS A 23 -11.38 1.58 -8.59
CA CYS A 23 -12.15 0.86 -9.62
C CYS A 23 -11.32 -0.25 -10.27
N LEU A 24 -10.05 0.02 -10.55
CA LEU A 24 -9.12 -0.99 -11.07
C LEU A 24 -9.02 -2.19 -10.12
N LEU A 25 -8.79 -1.94 -8.83
CA LEU A 25 -8.64 -2.98 -7.82
C LEU A 25 -9.94 -3.77 -7.61
N GLN A 26 -11.11 -3.12 -7.68
CA GLN A 26 -12.41 -3.81 -7.65
C GLN A 26 -12.60 -4.72 -8.86
N TYR A 27 -12.30 -4.23 -10.07
CA TYR A 27 -12.40 -5.01 -11.29
C TYR A 27 -11.49 -6.24 -11.27
N VAL A 28 -10.23 -6.06 -10.84
CA VAL A 28 -9.27 -7.16 -10.71
C VAL A 28 -9.74 -8.22 -9.71
N ARG A 29 -10.24 -7.82 -8.53
CA ARG A 29 -10.79 -8.76 -7.55
C ARG A 29 -11.95 -9.56 -8.13
N SER A 30 -12.88 -8.88 -8.80
CA SER A 30 -14.02 -9.54 -9.46
C SER A 30 -13.57 -10.56 -10.51
N LYS A 31 -12.57 -10.20 -11.34
CA LYS A 31 -12.03 -11.11 -12.37
C LYS A 31 -11.39 -12.37 -11.80
N LEU A 32 -10.72 -12.27 -10.66
CA LEU A 32 -10.06 -13.40 -10.00
C LEU A 32 -10.86 -14.04 -8.86
N LYS A 33 -12.10 -13.60 -8.61
CA LYS A 33 -12.93 -14.06 -7.48
C LYS A 33 -12.23 -13.91 -6.11
N LEU A 34 -11.46 -12.84 -5.95
CA LEU A 34 -10.84 -12.48 -4.68
C LEU A 34 -11.84 -11.77 -3.77
N THR A 35 -11.63 -11.85 -2.47
CA THR A 35 -12.49 -11.19 -1.49
C THR A 35 -12.20 -9.69 -1.42
N ASP A 36 -13.20 -8.89 -1.04
CA ASP A 36 -13.02 -7.44 -0.86
C ASP A 36 -12.03 -7.08 0.26
N THR A 37 -11.83 -8.01 1.19
CA THR A 37 -10.86 -7.88 2.30
C THR A 37 -9.43 -8.19 1.90
N ASP A 38 -9.20 -8.86 0.76
CA ASP A 38 -7.85 -9.19 0.32
C ASP A 38 -7.06 -7.92 -0.01
N LEU A 39 -5.87 -7.83 0.57
CA LEU A 39 -4.90 -6.81 0.18
C LEU A 39 -4.27 -7.22 -1.15
N VAL A 40 -4.74 -6.59 -2.21
CA VAL A 40 -4.28 -6.85 -3.59
C VAL A 40 -3.37 -5.73 -4.04
N ASP A 41 -2.32 -6.10 -4.78
CA ASP A 41 -1.44 -5.21 -5.49
C ASP A 41 -1.04 -5.82 -6.84
N LEU A 42 -0.39 -5.02 -7.67
CA LEU A 42 0.23 -5.48 -8.91
C LEU A 42 1.75 -5.45 -8.76
N CYS A 43 2.46 -6.42 -9.34
CA CYS A 43 3.89 -6.30 -9.60
C CYS A 43 4.19 -6.26 -11.10
N ASP A 44 5.28 -5.59 -11.46
CA ASP A 44 5.82 -5.61 -12.82
C ASP A 44 6.54 -6.94 -13.14
N GLU A 45 7.07 -7.06 -14.35
CA GLU A 45 7.80 -8.27 -14.78
C GLU A 45 9.07 -8.56 -13.96
N ARG A 46 9.54 -7.62 -13.13
CA ARG A 46 10.71 -7.75 -12.27
C ARG A 46 10.33 -8.06 -10.82
N GLY A 47 9.04 -8.13 -10.50
CA GLY A 47 8.54 -8.39 -9.16
C GLY A 47 8.43 -7.16 -8.27
N ALA A 48 8.59 -5.95 -8.81
CA ALA A 48 8.41 -4.72 -8.06
C ALA A 48 6.93 -4.44 -7.84
N LEU A 49 6.48 -4.41 -6.58
CA LEU A 49 5.11 -4.05 -6.20
C LEU A 49 4.84 -2.56 -6.42
N LEU A 50 3.64 -2.23 -6.90
CA LEU A 50 3.26 -0.86 -7.24
C LEU A 50 2.62 -0.08 -6.10
N SER A 51 2.32 -0.73 -4.96
CA SER A 51 1.71 -0.10 -3.79
C SER A 51 0.39 0.61 -4.09
N LEU A 52 -0.45 0.03 -4.96
CA LEU A 52 -1.69 0.66 -5.45
C LEU A 52 -2.67 1.06 -4.33
N SER A 53 -2.69 0.30 -3.23
CA SER A 53 -3.53 0.59 -2.07
C SER A 53 -3.21 1.93 -1.39
N GLY A 54 -2.01 2.49 -1.58
CA GLY A 54 -1.64 3.82 -1.10
C GLY A 54 -2.21 4.97 -1.95
N HIS A 55 -2.70 4.66 -3.15
CA HIS A 55 -3.07 5.64 -4.17
C HIS A 55 -4.51 5.47 -4.67
N ARG A 56 -5.41 4.93 -3.84
CA ARG A 56 -6.76 4.47 -4.26
C ARG A 56 -7.58 5.51 -5.03
N GLN A 57 -7.44 6.79 -4.69
CA GLN A 57 -8.17 7.89 -5.32
C GLN A 57 -7.51 8.42 -6.59
N GLY A 58 -6.23 8.08 -6.83
CA GLY A 58 -5.50 8.48 -8.03
C GLY A 58 -5.95 7.72 -9.27
N TYR A 59 -5.58 8.24 -10.43
CA TYR A 59 -5.81 7.55 -11.71
C TYR A 59 -4.78 6.45 -11.90
N ALA A 60 -5.22 5.28 -12.38
CA ALA A 60 -4.34 4.15 -12.62
C ALA A 60 -3.24 4.47 -13.64
N SER A 61 -3.52 5.35 -14.61
CA SER A 61 -2.55 5.85 -15.60
C SER A 61 -1.37 6.65 -15.01
N GLN A 62 -1.45 7.09 -13.75
CA GLN A 62 -0.34 7.77 -13.06
C GLN A 62 0.73 6.79 -12.57
N ILE A 63 0.39 5.51 -12.42
CA ILE A 63 1.27 4.47 -11.90
C ILE A 63 1.57 3.41 -12.96
N LEU A 64 0.54 3.03 -13.74
CA LEU A 64 0.62 1.97 -14.72
C LEU A 64 1.12 2.50 -16.06
N THR A 65 2.25 1.97 -16.50
CA THR A 65 2.82 2.25 -17.81
C THR A 65 1.95 1.60 -18.89
N PRO A 66 1.48 2.36 -19.89
CA PRO A 66 0.71 1.83 -21.01
C PRO A 66 1.30 0.59 -21.68
N ARG A 67 0.43 -0.37 -22.01
CA ARG A 67 0.74 -1.62 -22.75
C ARG A 67 1.75 -2.54 -22.07
N LYS A 68 2.13 -2.28 -20.82
CA LYS A 68 2.92 -3.20 -20.00
C LYS A 68 2.06 -4.33 -19.44
N THR A 69 2.74 -5.39 -19.04
CA THR A 69 2.15 -6.55 -18.37
C THR A 69 2.47 -6.49 -16.90
N TYR A 70 1.46 -6.74 -16.08
CA TYR A 70 1.57 -6.81 -14.63
C TYR A 70 0.99 -8.14 -14.13
N ILE A 71 1.48 -8.60 -12.99
CA ILE A 71 1.00 -9.81 -12.31
C ILE A 71 0.24 -9.37 -11.06
N ILE A 72 -0.92 -10.00 -10.83
CA ILE A 72 -1.71 -9.74 -9.61
C ILE A 72 -1.10 -10.51 -8.46
N CYS A 73 -0.93 -9.82 -7.33
CA CYS A 73 -0.43 -10.38 -6.09
C CYS A 73 -1.41 -10.13 -4.94
N THR A 74 -1.71 -11.17 -4.16
CA THR A 74 -2.27 -10.99 -2.81
C THR A 74 -1.13 -10.83 -1.82
N ILE A 75 -1.20 -9.80 -0.98
CA ILE A 75 -0.24 -9.54 0.08
C ILE A 75 -0.86 -10.00 1.39
N ASN A 76 -0.34 -11.10 1.95
CA ASN A 76 -0.88 -11.70 3.17
C ASN A 76 -0.25 -11.06 4.41
N ARG A 77 -1.09 -10.73 5.39
CA ARG A 77 -0.67 -10.22 6.70
C ARG A 77 -1.18 -11.10 7.82
N SER A 78 -0.43 -11.18 8.92
CA SER A 78 -0.88 -11.78 10.17
C SER A 78 -1.94 -10.89 10.84
N SER A 79 -2.57 -11.41 11.90
CA SER A 79 -3.47 -10.65 12.78
C SER A 79 -2.82 -9.38 13.35
N GLU A 80 -1.50 -9.45 13.62
CA GLU A 80 -0.69 -8.33 14.12
C GLU A 80 -0.25 -7.34 13.02
N GLY A 81 -0.73 -7.54 11.79
CA GLY A 81 -0.42 -6.69 10.64
C GLY A 81 0.98 -6.88 10.05
N ALA A 82 1.71 -7.92 10.43
CA ALA A 82 3.00 -8.26 9.82
C ALA A 82 2.76 -8.91 8.44
N TYR A 83 3.46 -8.47 7.41
CA TYR A 83 3.53 -9.12 6.11
C TYR A 83 4.14 -10.51 6.25
N VAL A 84 3.42 -11.53 5.79
CA VAL A 84 3.77 -12.95 5.91
C VAL A 84 4.22 -13.51 4.57
N SER A 85 3.51 -13.19 3.50
CA SER A 85 3.81 -13.68 2.17
C SER A 85 3.22 -12.80 1.08
N ILE A 86 3.76 -12.93 -0.14
CA ILE A 86 3.16 -12.40 -1.36
C ILE A 86 2.80 -13.61 -2.22
N THR A 87 1.52 -13.73 -2.57
CA THR A 87 0.99 -14.81 -3.42
C THR A 87 0.67 -14.23 -4.80
N PRO A 88 1.52 -14.49 -5.82
CA PRO A 88 1.19 -14.12 -7.19
C PRO A 88 0.15 -15.09 -7.75
N HIS A 89 -0.82 -14.57 -8.50
CA HIS A 89 -1.92 -15.34 -9.09
C HIS A 89 -1.60 -15.81 -10.50
N VAL A 90 -0.42 -16.39 -10.72
CA VAL A 90 0.03 -16.90 -12.02
C VAL A 90 0.60 -18.31 -11.86
N ALA A 91 0.34 -19.17 -12.83
CA ALA A 91 0.95 -20.48 -12.92
C ALA A 91 2.39 -20.36 -13.43
N ASN A 92 3.24 -21.33 -13.06
CA ASN A 92 4.62 -21.43 -13.54
C ASN A 92 5.42 -20.14 -13.35
N LEU A 93 5.36 -19.59 -12.13
CA LEU A 93 6.17 -18.42 -11.77
C LEU A 93 7.66 -18.77 -11.89
N ASP A 94 8.41 -17.95 -12.62
CA ASP A 94 9.85 -18.12 -12.75
C ASP A 94 10.55 -18.05 -11.37
N SER A 95 11.61 -18.84 -11.19
CA SER A 95 12.30 -18.97 -9.90
C SER A 95 13.00 -17.68 -9.47
N VAL A 96 13.48 -16.87 -10.41
CA VAL A 96 14.06 -15.55 -10.11
C VAL A 96 12.97 -14.64 -9.57
N LEU A 97 11.83 -14.59 -10.24
CA LEU A 97 10.71 -13.77 -9.81
C LEU A 97 10.15 -14.23 -8.46
N GLN A 98 10.09 -15.54 -8.21
CA GLN A 98 9.73 -16.10 -6.90
C GLN A 98 10.67 -15.60 -5.80
N GLY A 99 11.98 -15.63 -6.03
CA GLY A 99 12.97 -15.13 -5.07
C GLY A 99 12.86 -13.62 -4.81
N VAL A 100 12.54 -12.83 -5.84
CA VAL A 100 12.29 -11.39 -5.68
C VAL A 100 11.06 -11.13 -4.81
N LEU A 101 9.93 -11.81 -5.05
CA LEU A 101 8.72 -11.63 -4.25
C LEU A 101 8.94 -12.05 -2.79
N GLN A 102 9.66 -13.16 -2.54
CA GLN A 102 10.05 -13.56 -1.18
C GLN A 102 10.90 -12.51 -0.48
N SER A 103 11.89 -11.96 -1.17
CA SER A 103 12.72 -10.86 -0.65
C SER A 103 11.89 -9.60 -0.39
N GLY A 104 10.89 -9.32 -1.24
CA GLY A 104 9.96 -8.21 -1.10
C GLY A 104 9.17 -8.25 0.21
N VAL A 105 8.75 -9.43 0.67
CA VAL A 105 8.09 -9.61 1.98
C VAL A 105 8.99 -9.11 3.12
N VAL A 106 10.27 -9.48 3.09
CA VAL A 106 11.26 -9.07 4.10
C VAL A 106 11.43 -7.55 4.10
N SER A 107 11.54 -6.93 2.92
CA SER A 107 11.66 -5.47 2.79
C SER A 107 10.42 -4.71 3.27
N LEU A 108 9.22 -5.24 2.97
CA LEU A 108 7.96 -4.68 3.47
C LEU A 108 7.91 -4.73 5.00
N GLU A 109 8.31 -5.85 5.61
CA GLU A 109 8.36 -5.98 7.07
C GLU A 109 9.39 -5.06 7.73
N GLN A 110 10.57 -4.95 7.16
CA GLN A 110 11.59 -4.02 7.66
C GLN A 110 11.08 -2.58 7.61
N THR A 111 10.44 -2.19 6.51
CA THR A 111 9.82 -0.86 6.37
C THR A 111 8.73 -0.64 7.41
N ARG A 112 7.85 -1.62 7.61
CA ARG A 112 6.79 -1.56 8.63
C ARG A 112 7.37 -1.37 10.04
N ARG A 113 8.39 -2.14 10.42
CA ARG A 113 9.07 -2.04 11.73
C ARG A 113 9.69 -0.66 11.93
N LYS A 114 10.41 -0.14 10.94
CA LYS A 114 11.00 1.21 10.99
C LYS A 114 9.92 2.27 11.24
N ASN A 115 8.79 2.18 10.54
CA ASN A 115 7.67 3.11 10.70
C ASN A 115 7.02 3.02 12.09
N LEU A 116 6.88 1.82 12.66
CA LEU A 116 6.39 1.63 14.03
C LEU A 116 7.34 2.23 15.07
N HIS A 117 8.64 2.04 14.93
CA HIS A 117 9.64 2.64 15.81
C HIS A 117 9.61 4.18 15.75
N ALA A 118 9.49 4.75 14.55
CA ALA A 118 9.39 6.20 14.38
C ALA A 118 8.14 6.79 15.05
N LEU A 119 7.02 6.07 15.02
CA LEU A 119 5.79 6.51 15.68
C LEU A 119 5.88 6.38 17.21
N GLY A 120 6.54 5.33 17.71
CA GLY A 120 6.83 5.15 19.13
C GLY A 120 7.74 6.23 19.70
N GLY A 121 8.78 6.64 18.95
CA GLY A 121 9.71 7.70 19.34
C GLY A 121 9.11 9.11 19.34
N ARG A 122 7.98 9.35 18.65
CA ARG A 122 7.27 10.64 18.69
C ARG A 122 6.40 10.83 19.93
N LYS A 123 5.99 9.75 20.61
CA LYS A 123 5.12 9.86 21.81
C LYS A 123 5.84 10.35 23.07
N THR A 124 7.17 10.34 23.10
CA THR A 124 7.97 10.86 24.22
C THR A 124 8.29 12.36 24.13
N ALA A 125 7.86 13.05 23.05
CA ALA A 125 8.10 14.47 22.83
C ALA A 125 6.84 15.35 23.01
N VAL A 126 5.93 14.98 23.91
CA VAL A 126 4.89 15.91 24.39
C VAL A 126 5.54 16.83 25.43
N GLN A 127 5.99 17.99 24.97
CA GLN A 127 6.40 19.08 25.84
C GLN A 127 5.22 19.53 26.69
N THR A 128 5.37 19.48 28.01
CA THR A 128 4.46 20.08 28.99
C THR A 128 4.31 21.57 28.69
N PRO A 129 3.09 22.14 28.58
CA PRO A 129 2.95 23.59 28.44
C PRO A 129 3.41 24.24 29.75
N ALA A 130 4.43 25.09 29.67
CA ALA A 130 4.87 25.92 30.79
C ALA A 130 3.70 26.80 31.28
N GLN A 131 3.38 26.68 32.59
CA GLN A 131 2.42 27.54 33.27
C GLN A 131 2.85 29.01 33.13
N LYS A 132 2.08 29.81 32.38
CA LYS A 132 2.16 31.27 32.46
C LYS A 132 1.51 31.72 33.76
N GLN A 133 2.28 32.39 34.62
CA GLN A 133 1.78 33.04 35.83
C GLN A 133 0.67 34.06 35.48
N PRO A 134 -0.36 34.21 36.34
CA PRO A 134 -1.41 35.20 36.11
C PRO A 134 -0.90 36.61 36.40
N VAL A 135 -1.13 37.53 35.47
CA VAL A 135 -0.90 38.96 35.64
C VAL A 135 -1.98 39.51 36.58
N ARG A 136 -1.56 40.14 37.69
CA ARG A 136 -2.45 40.88 38.61
C ARG A 136 -3.06 42.08 37.87
N LEU A 137 -4.38 42.11 37.68
CA LEU A 137 -5.11 43.32 37.33
C LEU A 137 -5.13 44.26 38.54
N HIS A 138 -4.57 45.46 38.37
CA HIS A 138 -4.85 46.62 39.22
C HIS A 138 -6.12 47.30 38.69
N ASN A 139 -7.19 47.33 39.48
CA ASN A 139 -8.35 48.19 39.21
C ASN A 139 -8.04 49.61 39.69
N PRO A 140 -8.36 50.67 38.90
CA PRO A 140 -8.47 52.01 39.44
C PRO A 140 -9.88 52.18 40.04
N ALA A 141 -9.94 52.61 41.31
CA ALA A 141 -11.18 53.11 41.90
C ALA A 141 -11.28 54.61 41.62
N SER A 142 -12.39 55.03 41.01
CA SER A 142 -12.79 56.43 40.94
C SER A 142 -13.32 56.91 42.29
N LYS A 143 -12.77 58.02 42.79
CA LYS A 143 -13.52 59.20 43.25
C LYS A 143 -12.57 60.38 43.40
#